data_AF-A0A259YNX0-F1
#
_entry.id   AF-A0A259YNX0-F1
#
_cell.length_a   1.000
_cell.length_b   1.000
_cell.length_c   1.000
_cell.angle_alpha   90.00
_cell.angle_beta   90.00
_cell.angle_gamma   90.00
#
_symmetry.space_group_name_H-M   'P 1'
#
loop_
_entity.id
_entity.type
_entity.pdbx_description
1 polymer ?
#
loop_
_entity_poly.entity_id
_entity_poly.type
_entity_poly.pdbx_seq_one_letter_code
_entity_poly.pdbx_strand_id
1 'polypeptide(L)'
;MALTAGCSYELTSSGAGSDVSRDVQEARDGFLETPGMAELFDDLYGQGIGTTVNEVFALGIYIPGFCETRAQQGLTEEEAVAEVTDSLGATYDKGTGEPWAEPIVQAAEEHVCR
;
A
#
# COMPACT_ATOMS: atom_id res chain seq x y z
N MET A 1 5.89 -58.96 -2.68
CA MET A 1 4.62 -58.24 -2.91
C MET A 1 4.11 -57.80 -1.54
N ALA A 2 3.88 -56.53 -1.22
CA ALA A 2 3.52 -55.38 -2.04
C ALA A 2 4.29 -54.11 -1.60
N LEU A 3 4.48 -53.19 -2.56
CA LEU A 3 4.89 -51.81 -2.32
C LEU A 3 3.65 -50.97 -1.98
N THR A 4 3.77 -50.09 -0.99
CA THR A 4 2.94 -48.88 -0.90
C THR A 4 3.85 -47.70 -0.60
N ALA A 5 4.13 -46.95 -1.66
CA ALA A 5 4.61 -45.58 -1.61
C ALA A 5 3.56 -44.70 -0.91
N GLY A 6 4.01 -43.72 -0.14
CA GLY A 6 3.13 -42.78 0.55
C GLY A 6 3.92 -41.56 1.02
N CYS A 7 4.32 -40.75 0.04
CA CYS A 7 4.75 -39.36 0.08
C CYS A 7 5.22 -38.79 1.43
N SER A 8 6.54 -38.69 1.57
CA SER A 8 7.20 -37.65 2.36
C SER A 8 6.69 -36.28 1.87
N TYR A 9 5.82 -35.62 2.62
CA TYR A 9 5.80 -34.17 2.57
C TYR A 9 6.81 -33.72 3.63
N GLU A 10 8.04 -33.50 3.17
CA GLU A 10 8.90 -32.57 3.89
C GLU A 10 8.11 -31.27 4.01
N LEU A 11 7.84 -30.86 5.26
CA LEU A 11 7.45 -29.49 5.56
C LEU A 11 8.57 -28.62 4.98
N THR A 12 8.36 -28.15 3.75
CA THR A 12 9.17 -27.12 3.15
C THR A 12 8.99 -25.90 4.03
N SER A 13 10.00 -25.67 4.87
CA SER A 13 10.31 -24.38 5.44
C SER A 13 10.23 -23.34 4.31
N SER A 14 9.16 -22.56 4.32
CA SER A 14 9.10 -21.30 3.59
C SER A 14 9.01 -20.26 4.68
N GLY A 15 10.05 -19.44 4.79
CA GLY A 15 10.21 -18.50 5.89
C GLY A 15 8.98 -17.62 6.08
N ALA A 16 8.76 -17.16 7.30
CA ALA A 16 7.95 -15.99 7.55
C ALA A 16 8.66 -14.76 6.95
N GLY A 17 8.73 -14.69 5.62
CA GLY A 17 8.73 -13.43 4.90
C GLY A 17 7.28 -12.98 4.87
N SER A 18 7.03 -11.69 5.02
CA SER A 18 5.70 -11.11 4.84
C SER A 18 5.31 -11.25 3.36
N ASP A 19 4.89 -12.43 2.94
CA ASP A 19 4.43 -12.69 1.58
C ASP A 19 3.15 -11.86 1.37
N VAL A 20 3.24 -10.83 0.53
CA VAL A 20 2.11 -10.05 0.04
C VAL A 20 1.09 -11.04 -0.52
N SER A 21 -0.17 -10.94 -0.10
CA SER A 21 -1.19 -11.83 -0.62
C SER A 21 -1.32 -11.65 -2.13
N ARG A 22 -1.59 -12.74 -2.87
CA ARG A 22 -1.68 -12.69 -4.34
C ARG A 22 -2.64 -11.61 -4.80
N ASP A 23 -3.81 -11.49 -4.16
CA ASP A 23 -4.83 -10.52 -4.54
C ASP A 23 -4.36 -9.06 -4.32
N VAL A 24 -3.58 -8.80 -3.26
CA VAL A 24 -2.96 -7.49 -3.01
C VAL A 24 -1.89 -7.20 -4.05
N GLN A 25 -1.08 -8.19 -4.41
CA GLN A 25 -0.08 -8.03 -5.46
C GLN A 25 -0.74 -7.74 -6.82
N GLU A 26 -1.79 -8.49 -7.18
CA GLU A 26 -2.56 -8.24 -8.42
C GLU A 26 -3.17 -6.83 -8.44
N ALA A 27 -3.63 -6.31 -7.29
CA ALA A 27 -4.11 -4.95 -7.18
C ALA A 27 -2.98 -3.91 -7.37
N ARG A 28 -1.79 -4.13 -6.77
CA ARG A 28 -0.62 -3.26 -6.93
C ARG A 28 -0.16 -3.23 -8.39
N ASP A 29 -0.14 -4.39 -9.03
CA ASP A 29 0.26 -4.55 -10.42
C ASP A 29 -0.60 -3.70 -11.38
N GLY A 30 -1.87 -3.47 -11.02
CA GLY A 30 -2.79 -2.60 -11.76
C GLY A 30 -2.41 -1.11 -11.78
N PHE A 31 -1.48 -0.67 -10.95
CA PHE A 31 -1.05 0.72 -10.84
C PHE A 31 0.42 0.94 -11.22
N LEU A 32 1.13 -0.09 -11.70
CA LEU A 32 2.55 0.00 -12.07
C LEU A 32 2.80 0.88 -13.30
N GLU A 33 1.77 1.18 -14.08
CA GLU A 33 1.87 2.12 -15.20
C GLU A 33 2.04 3.57 -14.71
N THR A 34 1.65 3.86 -13.47
CA THR A 34 1.84 5.17 -12.84
C THR A 34 3.26 5.24 -12.23
N PRO A 35 4.10 6.21 -12.65
CA PRO A 35 5.44 6.36 -12.10
C PRO A 35 5.45 6.50 -10.58
N GLY A 36 6.37 5.81 -9.92
CA GLY A 36 6.58 5.89 -8.46
C GLY A 36 5.57 5.14 -7.60
N MET A 37 4.47 4.64 -8.18
CA MET A 37 3.46 3.91 -7.40
C MET A 37 3.98 2.57 -6.87
N ALA A 38 4.88 1.89 -7.60
CA ALA A 38 5.45 0.62 -7.15
C ALA A 38 6.23 0.81 -5.85
N GLU A 39 7.13 1.80 -5.85
CA GLU A 39 7.95 2.19 -4.70
C GLU A 39 7.10 2.69 -3.53
N LEU A 40 6.07 3.49 -3.81
CA LEU A 40 5.10 3.92 -2.80
C LEU A 40 4.43 2.73 -2.10
N PHE A 41 3.97 1.72 -2.85
CA PHE A 41 3.35 0.56 -2.24
C PHE A 41 4.34 -0.28 -1.44
N ASP A 42 5.59 -0.42 -1.89
CA ASP A 42 6.61 -1.15 -1.12
C ASP A 42 6.94 -0.44 0.20
N ASP A 43 7.08 0.88 0.18
CA ASP A 43 7.36 1.67 1.38
C ASP A 43 6.20 1.58 2.39
N LEU A 44 4.97 1.78 1.92
CA LEU A 44 3.78 1.71 2.77
C LEU A 44 3.52 0.30 3.32
N TYR A 45 3.77 -0.74 2.52
CA TYR A 45 3.59 -2.12 2.97
C TYR A 45 4.53 -2.47 4.14
N GLY A 46 5.77 -1.95 4.13
CA GLY A 46 6.71 -2.08 5.24
C GLY A 46 6.22 -1.44 6.54
N GLN A 47 5.33 -0.46 6.45
CA GLN A 47 4.71 0.25 7.57
C GLN A 47 3.34 -0.33 7.98
N GLY A 48 2.89 -1.39 7.31
CA GLY A 48 1.59 -2.01 7.56
C GLY A 48 0.41 -1.28 6.91
N ILE A 49 0.67 -0.47 5.88
CA ILE A 49 -0.32 0.28 5.09
C ILE A 49 -0.40 -0.34 3.69
N GLY A 50 -1.58 -0.39 3.06
CA GLY A 50 -1.73 -1.05 1.76
C GLY A 50 -1.62 -2.58 1.86
N THR A 51 -2.03 -3.15 2.99
CA THR A 51 -1.98 -4.60 3.26
C THR A 51 -3.23 -5.32 2.77
N THR A 52 -4.26 -4.57 2.40
CA THR A 52 -5.51 -5.10 1.83
C THR A 52 -5.73 -4.57 0.42
N VAL A 53 -6.50 -5.32 -0.37
CA VAL A 53 -6.88 -4.92 -1.74
C VAL A 53 -7.59 -3.56 -1.74
N ASN A 54 -8.45 -3.31 -0.75
CA ASN A 54 -9.18 -2.05 -0.63
C ASN A 54 -8.25 -0.85 -0.41
N GLU A 55 -7.26 -0.99 0.47
CA GLU A 55 -6.26 0.05 0.73
C GLU A 55 -5.40 0.33 -0.51
N VAL A 56 -4.95 -0.71 -1.21
CA VAL A 56 -4.17 -0.56 -2.45
C VAL A 56 -4.96 0.18 -3.52
N PHE A 57 -6.23 -0.16 -3.73
CA PHE A 57 -7.09 0.55 -4.68
C PHE A 57 -7.33 2.00 -4.27
N ALA A 58 -7.60 2.26 -2.99
CA ALA A 58 -7.83 3.60 -2.49
C ALA A 58 -6.58 4.49 -2.73
N LEU A 59 -5.40 4.00 -2.34
CA LEU A 59 -4.12 4.65 -2.59
C LEU A 59 -3.86 4.87 -4.09
N GLY A 60 -4.00 3.82 -4.90
CA GLY A 60 -3.69 3.88 -6.32
C GLY A 60 -4.54 4.87 -7.11
N ILE A 61 -5.80 5.05 -6.71
CA ILE A 61 -6.71 6.03 -7.33
C ILE A 61 -6.45 7.44 -6.79
N TYR A 62 -6.19 7.56 -5.49
CA TYR A 62 -6.14 8.85 -4.81
C TYR A 62 -4.81 9.59 -5.00
N ILE A 63 -3.67 8.89 -4.85
CA ILE A 63 -2.35 9.53 -4.74
C ILE A 63 -1.97 10.36 -5.99
N PRO A 64 -2.23 9.92 -7.23
CA PRO A 64 -1.92 10.74 -8.41
C PRO A 64 -2.63 12.10 -8.38
N GLY A 65 -3.93 12.10 -8.04
CA GLY A 65 -4.73 13.34 -7.94
C GLY A 65 -4.32 14.21 -6.74
N PHE A 66 -3.91 13.59 -5.64
CA PHE A 66 -3.31 14.30 -4.51
C PHE A 66 -2.03 15.03 -4.92
N CYS A 67 -1.11 14.37 -5.64
CA CYS A 67 0.14 15.00 -6.10
C CYS A 67 -0.11 16.17 -7.06
N GLU A 68 -1.07 16.05 -7.98
CA GLU A 68 -1.47 17.16 -8.85
C GLU A 68 -2.01 18.35 -8.05
N THR A 69 -2.81 18.07 -7.02
CA THR A 69 -3.38 19.09 -6.13
C THR A 69 -2.31 19.76 -5.28
N ARG A 70 -1.40 18.97 -4.71
CA ARG A 70 -0.24 19.40 -3.93
C ARG A 70 0.63 20.40 -4.71
N ALA A 71 0.94 20.08 -5.96
CA ALA A 71 1.74 20.94 -6.83
C ALA A 71 1.02 22.25 -7.21
N GLN A 72 -0.30 22.22 -7.38
CA GLN A 72 -1.09 23.40 -7.79
C GLN A 72 -1.39 24.35 -6.64
N GLN A 73 -1.74 23.81 -5.47
CA GLN A 73 -2.20 24.60 -4.33
C GLN A 73 -1.06 24.95 -3.36
N GLY A 74 0.09 24.26 -3.44
CA GLY A 74 1.21 24.51 -2.54
C GLY A 74 0.83 24.27 -1.08
N LEU A 75 0.08 23.19 -0.83
CA LEU A 75 -0.37 22.81 0.51
C LEU A 75 0.85 22.70 1.45
N THR A 76 0.64 22.96 2.74
CA THR A 76 1.62 22.65 3.80
C THR A 76 1.53 21.18 4.19
N GLU A 77 2.59 20.62 4.79
CA GLU A 77 2.58 19.21 5.24
C GLU A 77 1.36 18.88 6.12
N GLU A 78 1.02 19.76 7.06
CA GLU A 78 -0.17 19.62 7.91
C GLU A 78 -1.48 19.58 7.10
N GLU A 79 -1.62 20.44 6.08
CA GLU A 79 -2.80 20.45 5.20
C GLU A 79 -2.86 19.20 4.31
N ALA A 80 -1.72 18.68 3.85
CA ALA A 80 -1.68 17.43 3.11
C ALA A 80 -2.11 16.26 3.99
N VAL A 81 -1.60 16.16 5.23
CA VAL A 81 -2.00 15.10 6.16
C VAL A 81 -3.50 15.18 6.45
N ALA A 82 -4.04 16.38 6.64
CA ALA A 82 -5.48 16.58 6.84
C ALA A 82 -6.31 16.13 5.63
N GLU A 83 -5.89 16.49 4.40
CA GLU A 83 -6.55 16.09 3.16
C GLU A 83 -6.53 14.57 2.96
N VAL A 84 -5.38 13.93 3.20
CA VAL A 84 -5.22 12.47 3.12
C VAL A 84 -6.10 11.78 4.16
N THR A 85 -6.16 12.32 5.38
CA THR A 85 -7.02 11.81 6.46
C THR A 85 -8.49 11.91 6.07
N ASP A 86 -8.94 13.04 5.52
CA ASP A 86 -10.33 13.22 5.10
C ASP A 86 -10.70 12.29 3.94
N SER A 87 -9.81 12.19 2.95
CA SER A 87 -10.06 11.44 1.71
C SER A 87 -9.99 9.91 1.90
N LEU A 88 -9.06 9.43 2.73
CA LEU A 88 -8.83 8.00 2.95
C LEU A 88 -9.39 7.50 4.29
N GLY A 89 -9.94 8.36 5.16
CA GLY A 89 -10.46 7.98 6.47
C GLY A 89 -11.55 6.90 6.41
N ALA A 90 -12.39 6.89 5.37
CA ALA A 90 -13.38 5.83 5.16
C ALA A 90 -12.75 4.46 4.80
N THR A 91 -11.53 4.46 4.27
CA THR A 91 -10.78 3.25 3.92
C THR A 91 -10.06 2.65 5.13
N TYR A 92 -9.49 3.51 5.98
CA TYR A 92 -8.67 3.09 7.12
C TYR A 92 -9.42 3.04 8.46
N ASP A 93 -10.70 3.46 8.48
CA ASP A 93 -11.70 3.32 9.57
C ASP A 93 -11.09 3.44 10.97
N LYS A 94 -10.54 4.61 11.34
CA LYS A 94 -10.12 4.87 12.73
C LYS A 94 -10.45 6.29 13.16
N GLY A 95 -11.23 6.38 14.25
CA GLY A 95 -11.57 7.62 14.90
C GLY A 95 -10.34 8.50 15.17
N THR A 96 -10.39 9.73 14.65
CA THR A 96 -9.68 10.93 15.11
C THR A 96 -8.28 10.66 15.69
N GLY A 97 -7.29 10.54 14.80
CA GLY A 97 -5.88 10.45 15.15
C GLY A 97 -5.22 9.31 14.37
N GLU A 98 -4.95 9.55 13.11
CA GLU A 98 -4.62 8.49 12.16
C GLU A 98 -3.11 8.51 11.83
N PRO A 99 -2.27 7.75 12.59
CA PRO A 99 -0.81 7.70 12.38
C PRO A 99 -0.40 7.12 11.02
N TRP A 100 -1.36 6.72 10.19
CA TRP A 100 -1.15 6.20 8.85
C TRP A 100 -1.13 7.31 7.79
N ALA A 101 -1.75 8.47 8.03
CA ALA A 101 -1.88 9.52 7.01
C ALA A 101 -0.54 10.21 6.70
N GLU A 102 0.25 10.49 7.74
CA GLU A 102 1.60 11.07 7.60
C GLU A 102 2.55 10.19 6.76
N PRO A 103 2.68 8.87 7.04
CA PRO A 103 3.40 7.95 6.16
C PRO A 103 2.97 7.98 4.68
N ILE A 104 1.66 8.06 4.42
CA ILE A 104 1.14 8.13 3.05
C ILE A 104 1.58 9.42 2.35
N VAL A 105 1.49 10.56 3.04
CA VAL A 105 1.95 11.84 2.49
C VAL A 105 3.44 11.79 2.19
N GLN A 106 4.25 11.30 3.14
CA GLN A 106 5.70 11.21 2.97
C GLN A 106 6.09 10.31 1.79
N ALA A 107 5.50 9.11 1.70
CA ALA A 107 5.74 8.19 0.58
C ALA A 107 5.27 8.78 -0.77
N ALA A 108 4.13 9.48 -0.79
CA ALA A 108 3.64 10.16 -1.99
C ALA A 108 4.61 11.24 -2.46
N GLU A 109 5.10 12.10 -1.56
CA GLU A 109 6.07 13.14 -1.89
C GLU A 109 7.44 12.58 -2.29
N GLU A 110 7.85 11.44 -1.73
CA GLU A 110 9.10 10.80 -2.07
C GLU A 110 9.07 10.10 -3.44
N HIS A 111 7.97 9.43 -3.78
CA HIS A 111 7.96 8.53 -4.92
C HIS A 111 7.12 9.02 -6.09
N VAL A 112 5.98 9.68 -5.85
CA VAL A 112 4.98 9.98 -6.89
C VAL A 112 4.92 11.46 -7.24
N CYS A 113 4.97 12.36 -6.26
CA CYS A 113 4.76 13.79 -6.50
C CYS A 113 5.99 14.52 -7.09
N ARG A 114 7.03 13.79 -7.51
CA ARG A 114 8.30 14.33 -8.01
C ARG A 114 8.31 14.56 -9.52
#